data_AF-A0A5J4RW81-F1
#
_entry.id   AF-A0A5J4RW81-F1
#
_cell.length_a   1.000
_cell.length_b   1.000
_cell.length_c   1.000
_cell.angle_alpha   90.00
_cell.angle_beta   90.00
_cell.angle_gamma   90.00
#
_symmetry.space_group_name_H-M   'P 1'
#
loop_
_entity.id
_entity.type
_entity.pdbx_description
1 polymer ?
#
loop_
_entity_poly.entity_id
_entity_poly.type
_entity_poly.pdbx_seq_one_letter_code
_entity_poly.pdbx_strand_id
1 'polypeptide(L)'
;GFNIEDTHLTNIDRIDKLFALVIVAFTWAYIVGIYVHENVKQIETKKHGRKAKSLFKYGLGIIANILMNPQNIHRIDIFNFLSCT
;
A
#
# COMPACT_ATOMS: atom_id res chain seq x y z
N GLY A 1 12.64 -3.40 3.26
CA GLY A 1 12.00 -3.19 4.58
C GLY A 1 11.48 -1.78 4.67
N PHE A 2 11.03 -1.35 5.86
CA PHE A 2 10.59 0.03 6.14
C PHE A 2 11.71 0.96 6.61
N ASN A 3 12.96 0.48 6.61
CA ASN A 3 14.15 1.21 7.04
C ASN A 3 14.04 1.80 8.46
N ILE A 4 13.46 1.03 9.38
CA ILE A 4 13.20 1.49 10.75
C ILE A 4 14.52 1.64 11.52
N GLU A 5 15.52 0.82 11.22
CA GLU A 5 16.86 0.87 11.83
C GLU A 5 17.57 2.23 11.61
N ASP A 6 17.40 2.84 10.44
CA ASP A 6 17.97 4.15 10.10
C ASP A 6 17.24 5.34 10.75
N THR A 7 16.10 5.11 11.41
CA THR A 7 15.38 6.19 12.11
C THR A 7 16.08 6.64 13.40
N HIS A 8 17.12 5.92 13.85
CA HIS A 8 17.83 6.11 15.12
C HIS A 8 16.89 6.21 16.34
N LEU A 9 15.65 5.71 16.22
CA LEU A 9 14.68 5.70 17.31
C LEU A 9 15.13 4.69 18.34
N THR A 10 15.57 5.18 19.49
CA THR A 10 15.99 4.36 20.65
C THR A 10 14.90 4.27 21.72
N ASN A 11 13.91 5.17 21.69
CA ASN A 11 12.80 5.19 22.64
C ASN A 11 11.71 4.21 22.17
N ILE A 12 11.40 3.23 23.02
CA ILE A 12 10.46 2.14 22.70
C ILE A 12 9.03 2.63 22.44
N ASP A 13 8.55 3.65 23.17
CA ASP A 13 7.22 4.22 22.99
C ASP A 13 7.08 4.91 21.62
N ARG A 14 8.18 5.47 21.10
CA ARG A 14 8.21 6.07 19.76
C ARG A 14 8.24 5.00 18.67
N ILE A 15 8.97 3.91 18.89
CA ILE A 15 9.00 2.76 17.97
C ILE A 15 7.61 2.14 17.87
N ASP A 16 6.92 1.95 18.99
CA ASP A 16 5.57 1.39 19.03
C ASP A 16 4.58 2.21 18.19
N LYS A 17 4.56 3.54 18.39
CA LYS A 17 3.72 4.45 17.59
C LYS A 17 4.08 4.43 16.11
N LEU A 18 5.37 4.37 15.76
CA LEU A 18 5.80 4.26 14.38
C LEU A 18 5.32 2.94 13.76
N PHE A 19 5.48 1.82 14.46
CA PHE A 19 5.03 0.52 14.00
C PHE A 19 3.51 0.47 13.81
N ALA A 20 2.74 1.04 14.73
CA ALA A 20 1.30 1.16 14.59
C ALA A 20 0.92 1.88 13.29
N LEU A 21 1.54 3.03 12.99
CA LEU A 21 1.32 3.76 11.74
C LEU A 21 1.73 2.95 10.51
N VAL A 22 2.87 2.27 10.55
CA VAL A 22 3.35 1.42 9.46
C VAL A 22 2.38 0.27 9.18
N ILE A 23 1.84 -0.36 10.23
CA ILE A 23 0.84 -1.43 10.10
C ILE A 23 -0.44 -0.91 9.45
N VAL A 24 -0.95 0.24 9.89
CA VAL A 24 -2.15 0.85 9.29
C VAL A 24 -1.93 1.15 7.80
N ALA A 25 -0.82 1.82 7.46
CA ALA A 25 -0.48 2.11 6.08
C ALA A 25 -0.28 0.83 5.24
N PHE A 26 0.31 -0.21 5.82
CA PHE A 26 0.48 -1.51 5.17
C PHE A 26 -0.87 -2.17 4.86
N THR A 27 -1.78 -2.17 5.83
CA THR A 27 -3.13 -2.72 5.67
C THR A 27 -3.89 -2.02 4.56
N TRP A 28 -3.86 -0.68 4.50
CA TRP A 28 -4.49 0.06 3.40
C TRP A 28 -3.90 -0.29 2.04
N ALA A 29 -2.57 -0.33 1.92
CA ALA A 29 -1.92 -0.75 0.68
C ALA A 29 -2.30 -2.19 0.27
N TYR A 30 -2.53 -3.07 1.23
CA TYR A 30 -2.97 -4.43 0.96
C TYR A 30 -4.42 -4.49 0.45
N ILE A 31 -5.34 -3.79 1.13
CA ILE A 31 -6.77 -3.73 0.76
C ILE A 31 -6.94 -3.12 -0.63
N VAL A 32 -6.29 -1.99 -0.90
CA VAL A 32 -6.29 -1.38 -2.25
C VAL A 32 -5.73 -2.37 -3.28
N GLY A 33 -4.65 -3.08 -2.93
CA GLY A 33 -4.06 -4.09 -3.80
C GLY A 33 -5.04 -5.21 -4.18
N ILE A 34 -5.84 -5.71 -3.23
CA ILE A 34 -6.90 -6.69 -3.45
C ILE A 34 -7.99 -6.10 -4.34
N TYR A 35 -8.55 -4.95 -3.95
CA TYR A 35 -9.66 -4.34 -4.68
C TYR A 35 -9.33 -4.09 -6.14
N VAL A 36 -8.15 -3.52 -6.42
CA VAL A 36 -7.72 -3.22 -7.79
C VAL A 36 -7.46 -4.50 -8.57
N HIS A 37 -6.89 -5.53 -7.93
CA HIS A 37 -6.67 -6.83 -8.55
C HIS A 37 -7.98 -7.49 -9.00
N GLU A 38 -9.05 -7.37 -8.20
CA GLU A 38 -10.34 -8.02 -8.45
C GLU A 38 -11.26 -7.20 -9.37
N ASN A 39 -11.28 -5.86 -9.22
CA ASN A 39 -12.32 -5.02 -9.82
C ASN A 39 -11.83 -4.11 -10.96
N VAL A 40 -10.52 -3.85 -11.07
CA VAL A 40 -9.99 -2.85 -12.01
C VAL A 40 -9.04 -3.46 -13.02
N LYS A 41 -7.95 -4.08 -12.54
CA LYS A 41 -6.96 -4.74 -13.38
C LYS A 41 -6.26 -5.85 -12.61
N GLN A 42 -6.47 -7.07 -13.07
CA GLN A 42 -5.83 -8.24 -12.48
C GLN A 42 -4.31 -8.20 -12.66
N ILE A 43 -3.60 -8.71 -11.66
CA ILE A 43 -2.15 -8.89 -11.70
C ILE A 43 -1.89 -10.15 -12.52
N GLU A 44 -1.07 -10.01 -13.55
CA GLU A 44 -0.68 -11.13 -14.40
C GLU A 44 0.10 -12.19 -13.62
N THR A 45 -0.24 -13.45 -13.87
CA THR A 45 0.54 -14.60 -13.40
C THR A 45 1.56 -14.95 -14.47
N LYS A 46 2.84 -14.99 -14.10
CA LYS A 46 3.92 -15.29 -15.02
C LYS A 46 3.97 -16.79 -15.35
N LYS A 47 4.73 -17.16 -16.39
CA LYS A 47 4.88 -18.56 -16.85
C LYS A 47 5.29 -19.55 -15.75
N HIS A 48 6.03 -19.10 -14.75
CA HIS A 48 6.44 -19.89 -13.58
C HIS A 48 5.38 -19.93 -12.45
N GLY A 49 4.11 -19.62 -12.75
CA GLY A 49 2.98 -19.75 -11.81
C GLY A 49 2.88 -18.72 -10.69
N ARG A 50 3.80 -17.74 -10.60
CA ARG A 50 3.75 -16.69 -9.55
C ARG A 50 3.25 -15.37 -10.13
N LYS A 51 2.48 -14.62 -9.33
CA LYS A 51 2.03 -13.27 -9.68
C LYS A 51 3.23 -12.34 -9.95
N ALA A 52 3.10 -11.45 -10.93
CA ALA A 52 4.16 -10.51 -11.30
C ALA A 52 4.48 -9.47 -10.21
N LYS A 53 3.50 -9.16 -9.35
CA LYS A 53 3.63 -8.29 -8.18
C LYS A 53 2.87 -8.90 -7.00
N SER A 54 3.30 -8.61 -5.78
CA SER A 54 2.47 -8.87 -4.60
C SER A 54 1.30 -7.88 -4.55
N LEU A 55 0.20 -8.27 -3.88
CA LEU A 55 -0.97 -7.40 -3.70
C LEU A 55 -0.58 -6.10 -2.98
N PHE A 56 0.21 -6.18 -1.90
CA PHE A 56 0.76 -5.02 -1.22
C PHE A 56 1.52 -4.07 -2.17
N LYS A 57 2.48 -4.60 -2.95
CA LYS A 57 3.28 -3.77 -3.86
C LYS A 57 2.41 -3.13 -4.93
N TYR A 58 1.36 -3.83 -5.35
CA TYR A 58 0.41 -3.31 -6.33
C TYR A 58 -0.39 -2.15 -5.75
N GLY A 59 -1.03 -2.33 -4.60
CA GLY A 59 -1.81 -1.26 -3.95
C GLY A 59 -0.96 -0.08 -3.50
N LEU A 60 0.23 -0.32 -2.93
CA LEU A 60 1.17 0.76 -2.58
C LEU A 60 1.55 1.60 -3.81
N GLY A 61 1.78 0.96 -4.97
CA GLY A 61 2.08 1.67 -6.20
C GLY A 61 0.95 2.57 -6.68
N ILE A 62 -0.30 2.12 -6.50
CA ILE A 62 -1.49 2.93 -6.80
C ILE A 62 -1.60 4.12 -5.85
N ILE A 63 -1.50 3.89 -4.54
CA ILE A 63 -1.51 4.96 -3.53
C ILE A 63 -0.42 5.99 -3.83
N ALA A 64 0.82 5.55 -4.07
CA ALA A 64 1.93 6.44 -4.39
C ALA A 64 1.67 7.25 -5.68
N ASN A 65 1.14 6.61 -6.72
CA ASN A 65 0.81 7.31 -7.97
C ASN A 65 -0.26 8.39 -7.77
N ILE A 66 -1.26 8.12 -6.93
CA ILE A 66 -2.32 9.09 -6.60
C ILE A 66 -1.76 10.28 -5.84
N LEU A 67 -0.99 10.01 -4.79
CA LEU A 67 -0.40 11.05 -3.94
C LEU A 67 0.62 11.91 -4.71
N MET A 68 1.42 11.30 -5.58
CA MET A 68 2.48 12.01 -6.31
C MET A 68 1.97 12.67 -7.61
N ASN A 69 0.84 12.21 -8.17
CA ASN A 69 0.25 12.76 -9.39
C ASN A 69 -1.23 13.12 -9.19
N PRO A 70 -1.55 14.15 -8.39
CA PRO A 70 -2.94 14.49 -8.04
C PRO A 70 -3.78 14.99 -9.24
N GLN A 71 -3.13 15.44 -10.32
CA GLN A 71 -3.80 15.92 -11.53
C GLN A 71 -4.18 14.78 -12.50
N ASN A 72 -3.78 13.54 -12.24
CA ASN A 72 -4.18 12.40 -13.06
C ASN A 72 -5.60 11.96 -12.70
N ILE A 73 -6.39 11.59 -13.71
CA ILE A 73 -7.72 10.99 -13.50
C ILE A 73 -7.51 9.57 -12.98
N HIS A 74 -7.66 9.39 -11.68
CA HIS A 74 -7.55 8.08 -11.06
C HIS A 74 -8.89 7.36 -11.15
N ARG A 75 -8.88 6.11 -11.63
CA ARG A 75 -10.09 5.27 -11.72
C ARG A 75 -10.59 4.75 -10.37
N ILE A 76 -9.86 5.03 -9.29
CA ILE A 76 -10.10 4.50 -7.96
C ILE A 76 -10.17 5.71 -7.02
N ASP A 77 -11.31 5.87 -6.37
CA ASP A 77 -11.46 6.85 -5.30
C ASP A 77 -10.87 6.27 -4.02
N ILE A 78 -9.61 6.63 -3.75
CA ILE A 78 -8.87 6.10 -2.61
C ILE A 78 -9.41 6.60 -1.28
N PHE A 79 -10.14 7.71 -1.27
CA PHE A 79 -10.71 8.26 -0.04
C PHE A 79 -11.77 7.33 0.57
N ASN A 80 -12.48 6.54 -0.25
CA ASN A 80 -13.39 5.50 0.24
C ASN A 80 -12.67 4.30 0.89
N PHE A 81 -11.38 4.11 0.59
CA PHE A 81 -10.59 3.04 1.22
C PHE A 81 -9.92 3.52 2.50
N LEU A 82 -9.56 4.81 2.55
CA LEU A 82 -8.90 5.45 3.69
C LEU A 82 -9.90 5.93 4.76
N SER A 83 -11.19 6.07 4.41
CA SER A 83 -12.26 6.53 5.31
C SER A 83 -12.66 5.52 6.38
N CYS A 84 -12.25 4.24 6.27
CA CYS A 84 -12.72 3.14 7.13
C CYS A 84 -14.27 3.07 7.25
N THR A 85 -14.99 3.68 6.31
CA THR A 85 -16.46 3.73 6.17
C THR A 85 -16.80 3.19 4.80
#